data_AF-A0AAV7PT49-F1
#
_entry.id   AF-A0AAV7PT49-F1
#
_cell.length_a   1.000
_cell.length_b   1.000
_cell.length_c   1.000
_cell.angle_alpha   90.00
_cell.angle_beta   90.00
_cell.angle_gamma   90.00
#
_symmetry.space_group_name_H-M   'P 1'
#
loop_
_entity.id
_entity.type
_entity.pdbx_description
1 polymer ?
#
loop_
_entity_poly.entity_id
_entity_poly.type
_entity_poly.pdbx_seq_one_letter_code
_entity_poly.pdbx_strand_id
1 'polypeptide(L)'
;MDAKISDLTVASTSIQADIAGFRETVTDLDQCLSIVEDRVAVLPYQEAELRSLHGKVTDLYDRSRRDNVRFFGIPQYNDGSDIKNFPQKYIAQDHRSGFLTSTEVQTSP
;
A
#
# COMPACT_ATOMS: atom_id res chain seq x y z
N MET A 1 62.07 23.67 -28.37
CA MET A 1 60.65 23.95 -28.66
C MET A 1 59.87 22.66 -28.86
N ASP A 2 60.46 21.67 -29.53
CA ASP A 2 59.80 20.40 -29.87
C ASP A 2 59.29 19.58 -28.68
N ALA A 3 60.02 19.53 -27.56
CA ALA A 3 59.57 18.81 -26.37
C ALA A 3 58.24 19.35 -25.82
N LYS A 4 58.11 20.68 -25.70
CA LYS A 4 56.87 21.33 -25.23
C LYS A 4 55.71 21.13 -26.20
N ILE A 5 55.99 21.12 -27.51
CA ILE A 5 54.99 20.86 -28.54
C ILE A 5 54.52 19.40 -28.44
N SER A 6 55.43 18.45 -28.22
CA SER A 6 55.11 17.05 -27.99
C SER A 6 54.25 16.86 -26.74
N ASP A 7 54.61 17.50 -25.62
CA ASP A 7 53.87 17.39 -24.35
C ASP A 7 52.45 17.95 -24.49
N LEU A 8 52.29 19.10 -25.15
CA LEU A 8 50.98 19.68 -25.44
C LEU A 8 50.14 18.78 -26.36
N THR A 9 50.78 18.11 -27.32
CA THR A 9 50.10 17.16 -28.21
C THR A 9 49.58 15.97 -27.42
N VAL A 10 50.39 15.41 -26.52
CA VAL A 10 49.98 14.30 -25.64
C VAL A 10 48.82 14.71 -24.73
N ALA A 11 48.92 15.87 -24.08
CA ALA A 11 47.86 16.39 -23.23
C ALA A 11 46.56 16.62 -24.03
N SER A 12 46.66 17.16 -25.24
CA SER A 12 45.50 17.34 -26.13
C SER A 12 44.85 16.02 -26.51
N THR A 13 45.63 14.98 -26.81
CA THR A 13 45.09 13.65 -27.11
C THR A 13 44.42 13.00 -25.90
N SER A 14 44.98 13.19 -24.70
CA SER A 14 44.38 12.71 -23.46
C SER A 14 43.03 13.36 -23.20
N ILE A 15 42.97 14.70 -23.30
CA ILE A 15 41.72 15.46 -23.11
C ILE A 15 40.66 15.03 -24.13
N GLN A 16 41.05 14.78 -25.39
CA GLN A 16 40.13 14.28 -26.41
C GLN A 16 39.55 12.91 -26.06
N ALA A 17 40.37 12.01 -25.53
CA ALA A 17 39.92 10.70 -25.06
C ALA A 17 38.95 10.84 -23.87
N ASP A 18 39.27 11.69 -22.90
CA ASP A 18 38.42 11.94 -21.74
C ASP A 18 37.06 12.54 -22.16
N ILE A 19 37.06 13.51 -23.08
CA ILE A 19 35.83 14.09 -23.64
C ILE A 19 34.99 13.03 -24.36
N ALA A 20 35.61 12.12 -25.09
CA ALA A 20 34.89 11.03 -25.75
C ALA A 20 34.24 10.10 -24.72
N GLY A 21 34.97 9.73 -23.66
CA GLY A 21 34.43 8.94 -22.55
C GLY A 21 33.27 9.64 -21.84
N PHE A 22 33.39 10.95 -21.56
CA PHE A 22 32.29 11.69 -20.94
C PHE A 22 31.03 11.73 -21.82
N ARG A 23 31.18 11.88 -23.14
CA ARG A 23 30.03 11.86 -24.06
C ARG A 23 29.29 10.52 -24.04
N GLU A 24 30.01 9.42 -23.95
CA GLU A 24 29.43 8.08 -23.81
C GLU A 24 28.63 8.00 -22.50
N THR A 25 29.24 8.39 -21.37
CA THR A 25 28.54 8.37 -20.07
C THR A 25 27.30 9.26 -20.02
N VAL A 26 27.33 10.43 -20.68
CA VAL A 26 26.15 11.31 -20.78
C VAL A 26 25.04 10.65 -21.58
N THR A 27 25.39 9.96 -22.68
CA THR A 27 24.41 9.25 -23.51
C THR A 27 23.74 8.11 -22.72
N ASP A 28 24.52 7.35 -21.96
CA ASP A 28 24.00 6.28 -21.10
C ASP A 28 23.08 6.83 -20.01
N LEU A 29 23.45 7.96 -19.39
CA LEU A 29 22.63 8.63 -18.38
C LEU A 29 21.32 9.16 -18.96
N ASP A 30 21.34 9.77 -20.15
CA ASP A 30 20.14 10.24 -20.83
C ASP A 30 19.18 9.09 -21.14
N GLN A 31 19.72 7.94 -21.56
CA GLN A 31 18.91 6.73 -21.78
C GLN A 31 18.31 6.21 -20.47
N CYS A 32 19.09 6.15 -19.40
CA CYS A 32 18.61 5.74 -18.08
C CYS A 32 17.52 6.68 -17.56
N LEU A 33 17.71 8.00 -17.73
CA LEU A 33 16.75 9.01 -17.33
C LEU A 33 15.42 8.83 -18.07
N SER A 34 15.46 8.66 -19.40
CA SER A 34 14.27 8.43 -20.21
C SER A 34 13.46 7.22 -19.74
N ILE A 35 14.13 6.10 -19.43
CA ILE A 35 13.47 4.89 -18.90
C ILE A 35 12.84 5.16 -17.52
N VAL A 36 13.53 5.92 -16.65
CA VAL A 36 13.01 6.25 -15.32
C VAL A 36 11.81 7.18 -15.44
N GLU A 37 11.85 8.18 -16.31
CA GLU A 37 10.75 9.10 -16.57
C GLU A 37 9.50 8.35 -17.04
N ASP A 38 9.64 7.42 -18.00
CA ASP A 38 8.54 6.59 -18.48
C ASP A 38 7.93 5.74 -17.36
N ARG A 39 8.76 5.15 -16.49
CA ARG A 39 8.28 4.37 -15.35
C ARG A 39 7.54 5.23 -14.34
N VAL A 40 8.07 6.41 -14.04
CA VAL A 40 7.44 7.36 -13.11
C VAL A 40 6.11 7.86 -13.66
N ALA A 41 5.99 8.06 -14.98
CA ALA A 41 4.75 8.51 -15.61
C ALA A 41 3.57 7.52 -15.43
N VAL A 42 3.84 6.22 -15.22
CA VAL A 42 2.80 5.19 -15.07
C VAL A 42 2.34 5.05 -13.61
N LEU A 43 3.16 5.41 -12.62
CA LEU A 43 2.85 5.24 -11.19
C LEU A 43 1.52 5.86 -10.73
N PRO A 44 1.13 7.08 -11.15
CA PRO A 44 -0.13 7.69 -10.72
C PRO A 44 -1.36 6.88 -11.14
N TYR A 45 -1.32 6.23 -12.31
CA TYR A 45 -2.42 5.41 -12.81
C TYR A 45 -2.55 4.12 -12.00
N GLN A 46 -1.42 3.47 -11.70
CA GLN A 46 -1.39 2.27 -10.86
C GLN A 46 -1.86 2.58 -9.43
N GLU A 47 -1.48 3.73 -8.88
CA GLU A 47 -1.94 4.15 -7.55
C GLU A 47 -3.46 4.41 -7.54
N ALA A 48 -3.99 5.08 -8.56
CA ALA A 48 -5.43 5.32 -8.69
C ALA A 48 -6.21 4.00 -8.79
N GLU A 49 -5.70 3.04 -9.55
CA GLU A 49 -6.30 1.70 -9.69
C GLU A 49 -6.29 0.95 -8.36
N LEU A 50 -5.17 0.94 -7.64
CA LEU A 50 -5.06 0.31 -6.32
C LEU A 50 -6.03 0.92 -5.30
N ARG A 51 -6.14 2.25 -5.25
CA ARG A 51 -7.11 2.93 -4.38
C ARG A 51 -8.54 2.54 -4.72
N SER A 52 -8.88 2.49 -6.01
CA SER A 52 -10.20 2.07 -6.49
C SER A 52 -10.51 0.62 -6.10
N LEU A 53 -9.57 -0.30 -6.31
CA LEU A 53 -9.73 -1.70 -5.96
C LEU A 53 -9.86 -1.89 -4.44
N HIS A 54 -9.06 -1.18 -3.66
CA HIS A 54 -9.14 -1.19 -2.21
C HIS A 54 -10.52 -0.72 -1.72
N GLY A 55 -11.07 0.35 -2.30
CA GLY A 55 -12.42 0.81 -1.99
C GLY A 55 -13.49 -0.24 -2.28
N LYS A 56 -13.39 -0.94 -3.42
CA LYS A 56 -14.32 -2.03 -3.77
C LYS A 56 -14.24 -3.20 -2.80
N VAL A 57 -13.02 -3.61 -2.43
CA VAL A 57 -12.81 -4.69 -1.46
C VAL A 57 -13.42 -4.34 -0.10
N THR A 58 -13.22 -3.10 0.35
CA THR A 58 -13.78 -2.61 1.61
C THR A 58 -15.31 -2.61 1.57
N ASP A 59 -15.92 -2.06 0.52
CA ASP A 59 -17.38 -2.07 0.36
C ASP A 59 -17.96 -3.51 0.31
N LEU A 60 -17.30 -4.42 -0.40
CA LEU A 60 -17.73 -5.83 -0.43
C LEU A 60 -17.59 -6.51 0.93
N TYR A 61 -16.52 -6.23 1.67
CA TYR A 61 -16.30 -6.75 3.01
C TYR A 61 -17.39 -6.27 3.98
N ASP A 62 -17.69 -4.97 3.95
CA ASP A 62 -18.71 -4.37 4.80
C ASP A 62 -20.10 -4.91 4.46
N ARG A 63 -20.44 -5.05 3.17
CA ARG A 63 -21.69 -5.68 2.73
C ARG A 63 -21.80 -7.13 3.18
N SER A 64 -20.73 -7.91 3.04
CA SER A 64 -20.71 -9.31 3.46
C SER A 64 -20.92 -9.49 4.96
N ARG A 65 -20.67 -8.45 5.76
CA ARG A 65 -20.73 -8.51 7.22
C ARG A 65 -21.85 -7.67 7.82
N ARG A 66 -22.60 -6.95 7.00
CA ARG A 66 -23.67 -6.04 7.41
C ARG A 66 -24.70 -6.71 8.33
N ASP A 67 -25.05 -7.94 8.01
CA ASP A 67 -26.07 -8.70 8.74
C ASP A 67 -25.45 -9.61 9.83
N ASN A 68 -24.13 -9.57 10.01
CA ASN A 68 -23.44 -10.40 10.99
C ASN A 68 -23.48 -9.73 12.36
N VAL A 69 -24.13 -10.38 13.33
CA VAL A 69 -24.09 -9.98 14.73
C VAL A 69 -22.92 -10.68 15.43
N ARG A 70 -22.10 -9.91 16.14
CA ARG A 70 -21.02 -10.46 16.99
C ARG A 70 -21.47 -10.44 18.44
N PHE A 71 -21.42 -11.59 19.08
CA PHE A 71 -21.68 -11.73 20.50
C PHE A 71 -20.36 -11.67 21.28
N PHE A 72 -20.31 -10.82 22.31
CA PHE A 72 -19.16 -10.69 23.21
C PHE A 72 -19.62 -10.95 24.65
N GLY A 73 -18.70 -11.43 25.51
CA GLY A 73 -19.00 -11.66 26.93
C GLY A 73 -19.83 -12.90 27.24
N ILE A 74 -20.06 -13.77 26.25
CA ILE A 74 -20.74 -15.06 26.46
C ILE A 74 -19.77 -16.03 27.15
N PRO A 75 -20.10 -16.59 28.33
CA PRO A 75 -19.29 -17.60 28.99
C PRO A 75 -19.09 -18.82 28.09
N GLN A 76 -17.85 -19.31 28.00
CA GLN A 76 -17.53 -20.50 27.23
C GLN A 76 -18.30 -21.71 27.76
N TYR A 77 -18.72 -22.62 26.86
CA TYR A 77 -19.43 -23.87 27.16
C TYR A 77 -20.90 -23.72 27.60
N ASN A 78 -21.47 -22.51 27.54
CA ASN A 78 -22.88 -22.25 27.87
C ASN A 78 -23.82 -22.36 26.64
N ASP A 79 -23.21 -22.54 25.48
CA ASP A 79 -23.79 -22.66 24.14
C ASP A 79 -24.39 -24.04 23.84
N GLY A 80 -23.97 -25.08 24.58
CA GLY A 80 -24.41 -26.45 24.35
C GLY A 80 -24.06 -26.95 22.93
N SER A 81 -24.77 -27.95 22.43
CA SER A 81 -24.58 -28.47 21.06
C SER A 81 -25.43 -27.77 19.99
N ASP A 82 -26.27 -26.80 20.38
CA ASP A 82 -27.28 -26.19 19.50
C ASP A 82 -27.13 -24.68 19.37
N ILE A 83 -26.24 -24.30 18.44
CA ILE A 83 -25.91 -22.91 18.09
C ILE A 83 -27.12 -22.13 17.56
N LYS A 84 -28.17 -22.79 17.04
CA LYS A 84 -29.34 -22.09 16.49
C LYS A 84 -30.30 -21.64 17.59
N ASN A 85 -30.50 -22.49 18.58
CA ASN A 85 -31.42 -22.22 19.69
C ASN A 85 -30.76 -21.44 20.83
N PHE A 86 -29.43 -21.42 20.89
CA PHE A 86 -28.68 -20.69 21.90
C PHE A 86 -28.96 -19.17 21.91
N PRO A 87 -28.84 -18.42 20.78
CA PRO A 87 -29.09 -16.97 20.77
C PRO A 87 -30.51 -16.62 21.21
N GLN A 88 -31.51 -17.41 20.80
CA GLN A 88 -32.91 -17.19 21.16
C GLN A 88 -33.14 -17.28 22.67
N LYS A 89 -32.56 -18.29 23.32
CA LYS A 89 -32.66 -18.47 24.78
C LYS A 89 -31.91 -17.37 25.54
N TYR A 90 -30.71 -17.04 25.09
CA TYR A 90 -29.87 -16.03 25.73
C TYR A 90 -30.53 -14.64 25.68
N ILE A 91 -31.01 -14.23 24.50
CA ILE A 91 -31.74 -12.97 24.31
C ILE A 91 -33.00 -12.93 25.18
N ALA A 92 -33.79 -14.01 25.21
CA ALA A 92 -35.00 -14.08 26.02
C ALA A 92 -34.75 -14.03 27.54
N GLN A 93 -33.60 -14.53 28.00
CA GLN A 93 -33.17 -14.46 29.38
C GLN A 93 -32.69 -13.05 29.75
N ASP A 94 -31.93 -12.40 28.88
CA ASP A 94 -31.35 -11.08 29.15
C ASP A 94 -32.39 -9.94 29.14
N HIS A 95 -33.41 -10.02 28.26
CA HIS A 95 -34.53 -9.08 28.29
C HIS A 95 -35.35 -9.12 29.59
N ARG A 96 -35.29 -10.22 30.37
CA ARG A 96 -35.95 -10.33 31.67
C ARG A 96 -35.12 -9.73 32.82
N SER A 97 -33.81 -9.54 32.61
CA SER A 97 -32.88 -8.95 33.59
C SER A 97 -32.60 -7.45 33.40
N GLY A 98 -33.14 -6.82 32.36
CA GLY A 98 -33.12 -5.35 32.19
C GLY A 98 -31.81 -4.74 31.68
N PHE A 99 -30.91 -5.53 31.09
CA PHE A 99 -29.54 -5.12 30.79
C PHE A 99 -29.34 -4.29 29.51
N LEU A 100 -30.36 -4.13 28.65
CA LEU A 100 -30.25 -3.31 27.44
C LEU A 100 -30.47 -1.80 27.70
N THR A 101 -29.73 -1.22 28.65
CA THR A 101 -29.63 0.23 28.84
C THR A 101 -28.18 0.68 28.95
N SER A 102 -27.36 0.37 27.94
CA SER A 102 -26.06 1.04 27.77
C SER A 102 -25.67 1.06 26.30
N THR A 103 -26.28 1.98 25.55
CA THR A 103 -25.73 2.44 24.28
C THR A 103 -24.55 3.36 24.61
N GLU A 104 -23.36 2.80 24.83
CA GLU A 104 -22.14 3.59 24.70
C GLU A 104 -21.90 3.78 23.19
N VAL A 105 -22.34 4.93 22.69
CA VAL A 105 -21.94 5.43 21.38
C VAL A 105 -20.46 5.82 21.50
N GLN A 106 -19.59 4.90 21.13
CA GLN A 106 -18.17 5.18 20.97
C GLN A 106 -18.02 6.07 19.73
N THR A 107 -18.01 7.39 19.93
CA THR A 107 -17.57 8.35 18.91
C THR A 107 -16.04 8.35 18.94
N SER A 108 -15.43 7.87 17.86
CA SER A 108 -13.98 8.00 17.66
C SER A 108 -13.64 9.37 17.06
N PRO A 109 -12.48 9.96 17.41
CA PRO A 109 -12.00 11.25 16.91
C PRO A 109 -11.62 11.23 15.41
#